data_AF-A0AA36HU00-F1
#
_entry.id   AF-A0AA36HU00-F1
#
_cell.length_a   1.000
_cell.length_b   1.000
_cell.length_c   1.000
_cell.angle_alpha   90.00
_cell.angle_beta   90.00
_cell.angle_gamma   90.00
#
_symmetry.space_group_name_H-M   'P 1'
#
loop_
_entity.id
_entity.type
_entity.pdbx_description
1 polymer ?
#
loop_
_entity_poly.entity_id
_entity_poly.type
_entity_poly.pdbx_seq_one_letter_code
_entity_poly.pdbx_strand_id
1 'polypeptide(L)'
;MIDRFAFGAHGMERSFSSAPIESVSVPMWVVKASTLLLFDTMPCHEELAEKGLLVRLQEGIFCIFVSHQWLGTFHPDPTGEQLRVLQDTLRNLMRGEQIGTDITLEFWLQSVRLSEMHRSKLKDAYIWLDWLSIPQQDAGRGNRNPADELGQVVESTPSTSVGSVEGPAGQADYINMIPEYVKASDMFLTLAPRSRHTVTGVRCDYFSWSGRGWCRLELWCKMLSANVEFPTVLVTAADKVEFVLPMHWLDNPPQDGAFSYTKDREVVLRVMEKALRAKLRLLKDTKKWNLYRYYMARYDILLGQPCRQRSPEEFQRDFRFESLASARGMTPMACAALSGDANMVSQLCDAQLDVDRFIGTLPEVYIMESLTPLMLTMWLGWRCHKVANALLERRANANATTAVGGEHVLSFCKTPAAVDLLVQHRADVNRQQGGHFKLPPITSACGRSAPTSVIAALLKHGADVNPRRGAAACNHPFVGVAYRWTMSESSTEVAKLLLDARADVNAQRHGSGIGRLGELTCRGLVMLRGSKAPKVSQFFAEWSTTPLGFACFFGAEELVELLLEAKADCELRNARGRTPLQLTQSAAVLNVLHRHQTTFSI
;
A
#
# COMPACT_ATOMS: atom_id res chain seq x y z
N MET A 1 4.65 22.42 -5.74
CA MET A 1 3.51 21.67 -5.18
C MET A 1 2.18 22.35 -5.55
N ILE A 2 2.00 23.66 -5.27
CA ILE A 2 0.81 24.43 -5.71
C ILE A 2 0.64 24.51 -7.23
N ASP A 3 1.73 24.56 -8.01
CA ASP A 3 1.62 24.52 -9.49
C ASP A 3 1.05 23.20 -10.03
N ARG A 4 1.18 22.09 -9.29
CA ARG A 4 0.49 20.82 -9.63
C ARG A 4 -0.98 20.81 -9.21
N PHE A 5 -1.35 21.62 -8.22
CA PHE A 5 -2.74 21.76 -7.77
C PHE A 5 -3.53 22.80 -8.58
N ALA A 6 -2.86 23.77 -9.21
CA ALA A 6 -3.51 24.88 -9.92
C ALA A 6 -3.87 24.56 -11.38
N PHE A 7 -3.15 23.67 -12.06
CA PHE A 7 -3.41 23.35 -13.47
C PHE A 7 -3.19 21.86 -13.76
N GLY A 8 -4.28 21.13 -14.04
CA GLY A 8 -4.21 19.73 -14.44
C GLY A 8 -5.53 18.97 -14.42
N ALA A 9 -6.64 19.59 -14.86
CA ALA A 9 -7.92 18.91 -15.09
C ALA A 9 -7.96 18.23 -16.48
N HIS A 10 -6.86 17.60 -16.89
CA HIS A 10 -6.84 16.73 -18.06
C HIS A 10 -6.52 15.34 -17.56
N GLY A 11 -7.57 14.52 -17.42
CA GLY A 11 -7.41 13.09 -17.20
C GLY A 11 -6.53 12.55 -18.32
N MET A 12 -5.43 11.91 -17.96
CA MET A 12 -4.53 11.32 -18.94
C MET A 12 -5.21 10.08 -19.52
N GLU A 13 -5.76 10.17 -20.73
CA GLU A 13 -6.15 8.98 -21.50
C GLU A 13 -4.87 8.29 -21.96
N ARG A 14 -4.57 7.14 -21.36
CA ARG A 14 -3.48 6.26 -21.79
C ARG A 14 -4.08 5.13 -22.63
N SER A 15 -3.47 4.80 -23.76
CA SER A 15 -3.90 3.73 -24.68
C SER A 15 -3.21 2.41 -24.34
N PHE A 16 -3.95 1.31 -24.41
CA PHE A 16 -3.54 -0.03 -23.96
C PHE A 16 -3.03 -0.89 -25.10
N SER A 17 -2.06 -1.74 -24.80
CA SER A 17 -1.75 -2.92 -25.58
C SER A 17 -1.79 -4.11 -24.63
N SER A 18 -2.74 -5.02 -24.85
CA SER A 18 -2.68 -6.36 -24.28
C SER A 18 -1.42 -7.04 -24.80
N ALA A 19 -0.63 -7.64 -23.91
CA ALA A 19 0.45 -8.51 -24.34
C ALA A 19 -0.17 -9.76 -25.01
N PRO A 20 0.41 -10.28 -26.10
CA PRO A 20 -0.15 -11.46 -26.78
C PRO A 20 -0.15 -12.68 -25.85
N ILE A 21 -1.34 -13.27 -25.66
CA ILE A 21 -1.64 -14.38 -24.73
C ILE A 21 -1.24 -15.75 -25.32
N GLU A 22 -0.87 -15.79 -26.60
CA GLU A 22 -0.65 -17.03 -27.37
C GLU A 22 0.59 -17.86 -26.95
N SER A 23 1.41 -17.39 -26.00
CA SER A 23 2.64 -18.06 -25.55
C SER A 23 2.57 -18.76 -24.18
N VAL A 24 1.41 -18.76 -23.52
CA VAL A 24 1.27 -19.29 -22.16
C VAL A 24 1.01 -20.80 -22.18
N SER A 25 1.93 -21.59 -21.61
CA SER A 25 1.88 -23.07 -21.59
C SER A 25 0.71 -23.65 -20.77
N VAL A 26 0.16 -22.87 -19.84
CA VAL A 26 -1.00 -23.24 -19.01
C VAL A 26 -2.13 -22.25 -19.30
N PRO A 27 -3.34 -22.70 -19.66
CA PRO A 27 -4.45 -21.79 -19.98
C PRO A 27 -4.81 -20.92 -18.78
N MET A 28 -5.17 -19.67 -19.06
CA MET A 28 -5.79 -18.79 -18.07
C MET A 28 -7.31 -18.93 -18.20
N TRP A 29 -7.96 -19.56 -17.23
CA TRP A 29 -9.41 -19.71 -17.21
C TRP A 29 -10.08 -18.52 -16.53
N VAL A 30 -11.17 -18.05 -17.11
CA VAL A 30 -11.94 -16.90 -16.62
C VAL A 30 -13.44 -17.16 -16.75
N VAL A 31 -14.23 -16.45 -15.95
CA VAL A 31 -15.70 -16.56 -15.93
C VAL A 31 -16.31 -15.23 -16.37
N LYS A 32 -17.32 -15.26 -17.24
CA LYS A 32 -18.00 -14.02 -17.66
C LYS A 32 -18.66 -13.36 -16.45
N ALA A 33 -18.45 -12.05 -16.27
CA ALA A 33 -18.99 -11.31 -15.12
C ALA A 33 -20.52 -11.44 -15.02
N SER A 34 -21.24 -11.39 -16.15
CA SER A 34 -22.69 -11.57 -16.18
C SER A 34 -23.16 -12.93 -15.67
N THR A 35 -22.34 -13.98 -15.86
CA THR A 35 -22.62 -15.32 -15.31
C THR A 35 -22.36 -15.34 -13.82
N LEU A 36 -21.27 -14.73 -13.36
CA LEU A 36 -20.94 -14.63 -11.93
C LEU A 36 -22.06 -13.95 -11.11
N LEU A 37 -22.78 -13.00 -11.71
CA LEU A 37 -23.91 -12.29 -11.09
C LEU A 37 -25.12 -13.18 -10.75
N LEU A 38 -25.17 -14.41 -11.27
CA LEU A 38 -26.29 -15.34 -11.13
C LEU A 38 -26.06 -16.41 -10.06
N PHE A 39 -24.85 -16.54 -9.51
CA PHE A 39 -24.56 -17.56 -8.53
C PHE A 39 -24.96 -17.14 -7.10
N ASP A 40 -25.52 -18.08 -6.35
CA ASP A 40 -25.84 -17.91 -4.92
C ASP A 40 -24.63 -18.16 -4.02
N THR A 41 -23.74 -19.08 -4.43
CA THR A 41 -22.48 -19.43 -3.77
C THR A 41 -21.31 -19.32 -4.74
N MET A 42 -20.09 -19.23 -4.24
CA MET A 42 -18.90 -19.09 -5.10
C MET A 42 -18.50 -20.48 -5.63
N PRO A 43 -18.74 -20.79 -6.91
CA PRO A 43 -18.48 -22.15 -7.42
C PRO A 43 -16.97 -22.42 -7.50
N CYS A 44 -16.55 -23.66 -7.38
CA CYS A 44 -15.15 -24.01 -7.67
C CYS A 44 -14.92 -24.17 -9.18
N HIS A 45 -13.65 -24.25 -9.57
CA HIS A 45 -13.22 -24.48 -10.95
C HIS A 45 -13.92 -25.69 -11.59
N GLU A 46 -13.99 -26.82 -10.88
CA GLU A 46 -14.56 -28.06 -11.38
C GLU A 46 -16.06 -27.94 -11.67
N GLU A 47 -16.82 -27.33 -10.76
CA GLU A 47 -18.25 -27.06 -10.96
C GLU A 47 -18.51 -26.16 -12.17
N LEU A 48 -17.63 -25.18 -12.42
CA LEU A 48 -17.70 -24.31 -13.59
C LEU A 48 -17.32 -25.05 -14.87
N ALA A 49 -16.32 -25.93 -14.81
CA ALA A 49 -15.87 -26.76 -15.93
C ALA A 49 -16.98 -27.73 -16.37
N GLU A 50 -17.62 -28.43 -15.42
CA GLU A 50 -18.74 -29.35 -15.67
C GLU A 50 -19.94 -28.63 -16.31
N LYS A 51 -20.20 -27.38 -15.90
CA LYS A 51 -21.27 -26.54 -16.47
C LYS A 51 -20.87 -25.86 -17.80
N GLY A 52 -19.63 -26.02 -18.27
CA GLY A 52 -19.12 -25.37 -19.48
C GLY A 52 -19.05 -23.84 -19.39
N LEU A 53 -18.90 -23.28 -18.18
CA LEU A 53 -18.91 -21.84 -17.92
C LEU A 53 -17.51 -21.21 -17.89
N LEU A 54 -16.46 -22.03 -17.95
CA LEU A 54 -15.08 -21.56 -18.06
C LEU A 54 -14.73 -21.16 -19.48
N VAL A 55 -14.12 -19.99 -19.61
CA VAL A 55 -13.61 -19.47 -20.89
C VAL A 55 -12.10 -19.34 -20.79
N ARG A 56 -11.38 -19.80 -21.81
CA ARG A 56 -9.94 -19.55 -21.92
C ARG A 56 -9.73 -18.09 -22.33
N LEU A 57 -8.90 -17.36 -21.60
CA LEU A 57 -8.59 -15.98 -21.93
C LEU A 57 -7.95 -15.89 -23.33
N GLN A 58 -8.44 -14.96 -24.14
CA GLN A 58 -8.00 -14.65 -25.50
C GLN A 58 -7.77 -13.15 -25.64
N GLU A 59 -7.05 -12.75 -26.69
CA GLU A 59 -6.82 -11.33 -26.99
C GLU A 59 -8.15 -10.58 -27.19
N GLY A 60 -8.24 -9.36 -26.66
CA GLY A 60 -9.45 -8.52 -26.74
C GLY A 60 -10.47 -8.74 -25.60
N ILE A 61 -10.35 -9.82 -24.83
CA ILE A 61 -11.17 -10.04 -23.62
C ILE A 61 -10.71 -9.08 -22.52
N PHE A 62 -11.66 -8.31 -21.96
CA PHE A 62 -11.40 -7.46 -20.80
C PHE A 62 -11.45 -8.29 -19.51
N CYS A 63 -10.29 -8.49 -18.87
CA CYS A 63 -10.14 -9.35 -17.71
C CYS A 63 -9.87 -8.56 -16.42
N ILE A 64 -10.62 -8.88 -15.37
CA ILE A 64 -10.47 -8.37 -14.01
C ILE A 64 -9.84 -9.47 -13.16
N PHE A 65 -8.60 -9.25 -12.71
CA PHE A 65 -7.94 -10.08 -11.72
C PHE A 65 -8.45 -9.70 -10.33
N VAL A 66 -9.15 -10.62 -9.67
CA VAL A 66 -9.66 -10.41 -8.31
C VAL A 66 -8.75 -11.12 -7.32
N SER A 67 -8.04 -10.33 -6.51
CA SER A 67 -7.29 -10.79 -5.35
C SER A 67 -8.15 -10.68 -4.10
N HIS A 68 -8.25 -11.75 -3.33
CA HIS A 68 -9.01 -11.80 -2.08
C HIS A 68 -8.31 -12.65 -1.02
N GLN A 69 -8.88 -12.66 0.19
CA GLN A 69 -8.45 -13.57 1.26
C GLN A 69 -9.55 -14.58 1.57
N TRP A 70 -9.15 -15.79 1.93
CA TRP A 70 -10.06 -16.84 2.34
C TRP A 70 -10.68 -16.53 3.71
N LEU A 71 -12.00 -16.70 3.82
CA LEU A 71 -12.79 -16.57 5.03
C LEU A 71 -13.07 -17.91 5.72
N GLY A 72 -12.60 -19.02 5.17
CA GLY A 72 -12.74 -20.35 5.74
C GLY A 72 -11.55 -21.26 5.44
N THR A 73 -11.55 -22.45 6.03
CA THR A 73 -10.47 -23.43 5.88
C THR A 73 -10.51 -24.15 4.52
N PHE A 74 -11.72 -24.49 4.06
CA PHE A 74 -11.93 -25.33 2.85
C PHE A 74 -12.65 -24.60 1.72
N HIS A 75 -13.23 -23.44 2.01
CA HIS A 75 -13.92 -22.63 1.03
C HIS A 75 -13.55 -21.16 1.28
N PRO A 76 -13.25 -20.38 0.23
CA PRO A 76 -12.75 -19.04 0.40
C PRO A 76 -13.81 -18.03 0.86
N ASP A 77 -15.09 -18.31 0.61
CA ASP A 77 -16.22 -17.44 1.00
C ASP A 77 -17.44 -18.25 1.49
N PRO A 78 -17.35 -18.95 2.63
CA PRO A 78 -18.37 -19.94 3.04
C PRO A 78 -19.78 -19.35 3.24
N THR A 79 -19.86 -18.04 3.52
CA THR A 79 -21.13 -17.33 3.76
C THR A 79 -21.61 -16.54 2.53
N GLY A 80 -20.85 -16.56 1.43
CA GLY A 80 -21.14 -15.79 0.22
C GLY A 80 -21.01 -14.27 0.39
N GLU A 81 -20.37 -13.78 1.46
CA GLU A 81 -20.28 -12.35 1.76
C GLU A 81 -19.41 -11.62 0.74
N GLN A 82 -18.25 -12.18 0.40
CA GLN A 82 -17.37 -11.59 -0.60
C GLN A 82 -18.00 -11.65 -1.99
N LEU A 83 -18.65 -12.76 -2.35
CA LEU A 83 -19.36 -12.90 -3.62
C LEU A 83 -20.45 -11.84 -3.76
N ARG A 84 -21.28 -11.62 -2.74
CA ARG A 84 -22.33 -10.58 -2.76
C ARG A 84 -21.72 -9.19 -2.98
N VAL A 85 -20.68 -8.84 -2.23
CA VAL A 85 -19.99 -7.54 -2.40
C VAL A 85 -19.42 -7.41 -3.81
N LEU A 86 -18.77 -8.45 -4.34
CA LEU A 86 -18.23 -8.44 -5.70
C LEU A 86 -19.34 -8.28 -6.74
N GLN A 87 -20.45 -9.02 -6.61
CA GLN A 87 -21.59 -8.92 -7.52
C GLN A 87 -22.20 -7.53 -7.50
N ASP A 88 -22.42 -6.93 -6.33
CA ASP A 88 -22.98 -5.58 -6.21
C ASP A 88 -22.02 -4.53 -6.78
N THR A 89 -20.72 -4.64 -6.51
CA THR A 89 -19.70 -3.80 -7.15
C THR A 89 -19.75 -3.90 -8.67
N LEU A 90 -19.82 -5.11 -9.24
CA LEU A 90 -19.90 -5.31 -10.68
C LEU A 90 -21.19 -4.70 -11.25
N ARG A 91 -22.34 -4.89 -10.61
CA ARG A 91 -23.63 -4.28 -11.02
C ARG A 91 -23.52 -2.75 -11.06
N ASN A 92 -22.96 -2.15 -10.02
CA ASN A 92 -22.77 -0.71 -9.90
C ASN A 92 -21.86 -0.16 -11.01
N LEU A 93 -20.72 -0.82 -11.24
CA LEU A 93 -19.79 -0.47 -12.30
C LEU A 93 -20.42 -0.60 -13.71
N MET A 94 -21.18 -1.67 -13.96
CA MET A 94 -21.90 -1.89 -15.23
C MET A 94 -23.02 -0.87 -15.46
N ARG A 95 -23.61 -0.30 -14.40
CA ARG A 95 -24.55 0.84 -14.44
C ARG A 95 -23.87 2.18 -14.69
N GLY A 96 -22.54 2.22 -14.64
CA GLY A 96 -21.74 3.42 -14.92
C GLY A 96 -21.33 4.21 -13.68
N GLU A 97 -21.51 3.67 -12.47
CA GLU A 97 -21.01 4.29 -11.26
C GLU A 97 -19.50 4.54 -11.34
N GLN A 98 -19.05 5.63 -10.74
CA GLN A 98 -17.64 6.02 -10.80
C GLN A 98 -16.87 5.40 -9.63
N ILE A 99 -15.72 4.80 -9.96
CA ILE A 99 -14.73 4.43 -8.95
C ILE A 99 -14.17 5.72 -8.32
N GLY A 100 -14.18 5.80 -6.99
CA GLY A 100 -13.60 6.90 -6.25
C GLY A 100 -12.08 6.94 -6.39
N THR A 101 -11.44 8.02 -5.98
CA THR A 101 -9.97 8.10 -5.89
C THR A 101 -9.59 8.28 -4.43
N ASP A 102 -8.66 7.45 -3.94
CA ASP A 102 -8.08 7.65 -2.62
C ASP A 102 -7.28 8.95 -2.54
N ILE A 103 -7.29 9.59 -1.38
CA ILE A 103 -6.61 10.87 -1.16
C ILE A 103 -5.10 10.75 -1.35
N THR A 104 -4.47 9.61 -1.05
CA THR A 104 -3.03 9.39 -1.30
C THR A 104 -2.74 9.43 -2.79
N LEU A 105 -3.59 8.79 -3.59
CA LEU A 105 -3.47 8.81 -5.04
C LEU A 105 -3.65 10.22 -5.60
N GLU A 106 -4.64 10.99 -5.13
CA GLU A 106 -4.81 12.39 -5.54
C GLU A 106 -3.69 13.33 -5.07
N PHE A 107 -3.06 13.03 -3.94
CA PHE A 107 -1.97 13.85 -3.39
C PHE A 107 -0.69 13.70 -4.20
N TRP A 108 -0.32 12.46 -4.55
CA TRP A 108 0.96 12.16 -5.21
C TRP A 108 0.86 12.11 -6.73
N LEU A 109 -0.28 11.69 -7.26
CA LEU A 109 -0.56 11.55 -8.69
C LEU A 109 -1.80 12.37 -9.06
N GLN A 110 -2.41 12.10 -10.21
CA GLN A 110 -3.65 12.75 -10.65
C GLN A 110 -4.86 11.86 -10.37
N SER A 111 -6.05 12.45 -10.30
CA SER A 111 -7.30 11.70 -10.22
C SER A 111 -7.43 10.74 -11.41
N VAL A 112 -7.65 9.46 -11.14
CA VAL A 112 -7.78 8.41 -12.16
C VAL A 112 -9.26 8.09 -12.37
N ARG A 113 -9.64 7.87 -13.63
CA ARG A 113 -10.99 7.44 -14.01
C ARG A 113 -10.89 6.37 -15.08
N LEU A 114 -11.85 5.45 -15.08
CA LEU A 114 -12.05 4.58 -16.24
C LEU A 114 -12.46 5.43 -17.45
N SER A 115 -11.73 5.29 -18.55
CA SER A 115 -12.10 5.87 -19.85
C SER A 115 -13.43 5.27 -20.35
N GLU A 116 -14.08 5.95 -21.28
CA GLU A 116 -15.33 5.50 -21.89
C GLU A 116 -15.19 4.11 -22.53
N MET A 117 -14.04 3.85 -23.18
CA MET A 117 -13.72 2.55 -23.75
C MET A 117 -13.66 1.42 -22.71
N HIS A 118 -13.11 1.63 -21.51
CA HIS A 118 -13.16 0.56 -20.49
C HIS A 118 -14.55 0.39 -19.92
N ARG A 119 -15.27 1.49 -19.73
CA ARG A 119 -16.64 1.44 -19.22
C ARG A 119 -17.53 0.63 -20.14
N SER A 120 -17.37 0.75 -21.46
CA SER A 120 -18.13 -0.07 -22.41
C SER A 120 -17.78 -1.55 -22.33
N LYS A 121 -16.50 -1.88 -22.07
CA LYS A 121 -16.03 -3.26 -21.90
C LYS A 121 -16.47 -3.93 -20.58
N LEU A 122 -16.79 -3.16 -19.53
CA LEU A 122 -17.20 -3.72 -18.24
C LEU A 122 -18.42 -4.65 -18.31
N LYS A 123 -19.34 -4.41 -19.24
CA LYS A 123 -20.54 -5.24 -19.41
C LYS A 123 -20.23 -6.66 -19.90
N ASP A 124 -19.14 -6.80 -20.64
CA ASP A 124 -18.63 -8.07 -21.17
C ASP A 124 -17.29 -8.46 -20.52
N ALA A 125 -17.04 -7.95 -19.31
CA ALA A 125 -15.84 -8.28 -18.56
C ALA A 125 -15.83 -9.75 -18.13
N TYR A 126 -14.63 -10.27 -17.92
CA TYR A 126 -14.37 -11.59 -17.39
C TYR A 126 -13.60 -11.49 -16.08
N ILE A 127 -13.86 -12.42 -15.18
CA ILE A 127 -13.29 -12.47 -13.85
C ILE A 127 -12.29 -13.62 -13.79
N TRP A 128 -11.09 -13.30 -13.34
CA TRP A 128 -10.14 -14.27 -12.82
C TRP A 128 -10.15 -14.18 -11.30
N LEU A 129 -10.31 -15.32 -10.63
CA LEU A 129 -10.19 -15.47 -9.18
C LEU A 129 -9.67 -16.88 -8.93
N ASP A 130 -8.70 -17.05 -8.04
CA ASP A 130 -7.97 -18.31 -7.83
C ASP A 130 -8.88 -19.56 -7.70
N TRP A 131 -9.91 -19.51 -6.86
CA TRP A 131 -10.90 -20.57 -6.65
C TRP A 131 -11.72 -20.93 -7.91
N LEU A 132 -12.08 -19.94 -8.73
CA LEU A 132 -12.85 -20.12 -9.97
C LEU A 132 -11.95 -20.61 -11.12
N SER A 133 -10.72 -20.10 -11.16
CA SER A 133 -9.86 -20.10 -12.33
C SER A 133 -8.75 -21.16 -12.29
N ILE A 134 -8.43 -21.70 -11.12
CA ILE A 134 -7.40 -22.71 -10.94
C ILE A 134 -8.06 -24.03 -10.50
N PRO A 135 -7.71 -25.18 -11.12
CA PRO A 135 -8.16 -26.49 -10.65
C PRO A 135 -7.80 -26.75 -9.18
N GLN A 136 -8.75 -27.28 -8.41
CA GLN A 136 -8.61 -27.56 -6.98
C GLN A 136 -8.26 -29.04 -6.77
N GLN A 137 -7.10 -29.34 -6.17
CA GLN A 137 -6.60 -30.72 -5.99
C GLN A 137 -7.51 -31.61 -5.12
N ASP A 138 -8.43 -31.04 -4.33
CA ASP A 138 -9.26 -31.72 -3.33
C ASP A 138 -10.75 -31.31 -3.37
N ALA A 139 -11.31 -30.98 -4.54
CA ALA A 139 -12.71 -30.50 -4.69
C ALA A 139 -13.78 -31.43 -4.07
N GLY A 140 -13.46 -32.71 -3.80
CA GLY A 140 -14.37 -33.70 -3.20
C GLY A 140 -14.48 -33.71 -1.67
N ARG A 141 -13.81 -32.82 -0.91
CA ARG A 141 -13.84 -32.83 0.58
C ARG A 141 -14.91 -31.96 1.23
N GLY A 142 -15.81 -31.34 0.47
CA GLY A 142 -16.84 -30.40 0.95
C GLY A 142 -17.93 -30.95 1.89
N ASN A 143 -17.76 -32.15 2.47
CA ASN A 143 -18.80 -32.83 3.26
C ASN A 143 -18.32 -33.40 4.62
N ARG A 144 -17.27 -32.84 5.23
CA ARG A 144 -16.85 -33.23 6.60
C ARG A 144 -17.54 -32.38 7.67
N ASN A 145 -17.85 -33.04 8.79
CA ASN A 145 -18.67 -32.51 9.88
C ASN A 145 -17.84 -31.52 10.74
N PRO A 146 -18.36 -30.33 11.12
CA PRO A 146 -17.62 -29.34 11.92
C PRO A 146 -17.16 -29.84 13.30
N ALA A 147 -17.72 -30.95 13.79
CA ALA A 147 -17.38 -31.52 15.09
C ALA A 147 -16.03 -32.27 15.10
N ASP A 148 -15.46 -32.61 13.95
CA ASP A 148 -14.15 -33.28 13.85
C ASP A 148 -12.97 -32.28 13.98
N GLU A 149 -13.27 -30.98 14.11
CA GLU A 149 -12.34 -29.85 13.91
C GLU A 149 -11.44 -29.50 15.12
N LEU A 150 -11.67 -30.06 16.32
CA LEU A 150 -10.86 -29.75 17.51
C LEU A 150 -9.71 -30.74 17.78
N GLY A 151 -9.54 -31.78 16.94
CA GLY A 151 -8.74 -32.95 17.33
C GLY A 151 -7.58 -33.36 16.43
N GLN A 152 -7.41 -32.84 15.21
CA GLN A 152 -6.37 -33.35 14.31
C GLN A 152 -5.60 -32.26 13.58
N VAL A 153 -4.30 -32.16 13.89
CA VAL A 153 -3.30 -31.68 12.96
C VAL A 153 -3.28 -32.67 11.80
N VAL A 154 -4.12 -32.44 10.80
CA VAL A 154 -4.09 -33.24 9.56
C VAL A 154 -2.85 -32.78 8.81
N GLU A 155 -1.81 -33.61 8.79
CA GLU A 155 -0.73 -33.49 7.81
C GLU A 155 -1.34 -33.64 6.41
N SER A 156 -1.74 -32.53 5.80
CA SER A 156 -1.98 -32.49 4.36
C SER A 156 -0.62 -32.67 3.68
N THR A 157 -0.48 -33.77 2.95
CA THR A 157 0.67 -34.03 2.09
C THR A 157 0.89 -32.83 1.15
N PRO A 158 2.14 -32.40 0.93
CA PRO A 158 2.42 -31.15 0.23
C PRO A 158 2.05 -31.24 -1.25
N SER A 159 1.88 -30.07 -1.88
CA SER A 159 1.76 -29.84 -3.33
C SER A 159 3.04 -30.20 -4.12
N THR A 160 3.74 -31.27 -3.75
CA THR A 160 5.06 -31.66 -4.23
C THR A 160 4.99 -32.99 -4.97
N SER A 161 4.62 -32.94 -6.25
CA SER A 161 5.12 -33.92 -7.20
C SER A 161 5.36 -33.24 -8.53
N VAL A 162 6.62 -32.82 -8.74
CA VAL A 162 7.15 -32.56 -10.07
C VAL A 162 7.51 -33.92 -10.65
N GLY A 163 6.59 -34.50 -11.42
CA GLY A 163 6.83 -35.68 -12.23
C GLY A 163 6.62 -35.31 -13.69
N SER A 164 7.66 -35.46 -14.50
CA SER A 164 7.56 -35.41 -15.96
C SER A 164 6.59 -36.48 -16.49
N VAL A 165 6.03 -36.20 -17.68
CA VAL A 165 5.32 -37.08 -18.65
C VAL A 165 3.82 -36.76 -18.76
N GLU A 166 3.48 -36.21 -19.93
CA GLU A 166 2.16 -36.16 -20.59
C GLU A 166 0.92 -36.42 -19.71
N GLY A 167 0.40 -35.36 -19.10
CA GLY A 167 -0.89 -35.33 -18.39
C GLY A 167 -1.40 -33.88 -18.31
N PRO A 168 -2.70 -33.65 -17.98
CA PRO A 168 -3.22 -32.29 -17.79
C PRO A 168 -2.46 -31.55 -16.69
N ALA A 169 -2.23 -30.24 -16.88
CA ALA A 169 -1.49 -29.40 -15.95
C ALA A 169 -2.08 -29.47 -14.52
N GLY A 170 -1.22 -29.66 -13.52
CA GLY A 170 -1.63 -29.71 -12.11
C GLY A 170 -1.78 -28.31 -11.50
N GLN A 171 -2.45 -28.19 -10.34
CA GLN A 171 -2.65 -26.91 -9.65
C GLN A 171 -1.35 -26.09 -9.46
N ALA A 172 -0.23 -26.77 -9.17
CA ALA A 172 1.08 -26.12 -9.04
C ALA A 172 1.54 -25.42 -10.34
N ASP A 173 1.20 -25.96 -11.51
CA ASP A 173 1.52 -25.34 -12.81
C ASP A 173 0.77 -24.03 -12.98
N TYR A 174 -0.52 -23.98 -12.61
CA TYR A 174 -1.32 -22.76 -12.62
C TYR A 174 -0.79 -21.70 -11.62
N ILE A 175 -0.42 -22.12 -10.41
CA ILE A 175 0.16 -21.22 -9.39
C ILE A 175 1.44 -20.56 -9.93
N ASN A 176 2.29 -21.32 -10.62
CA ASN A 176 3.53 -20.80 -11.24
C ASN A 176 3.29 -19.76 -12.36
N MET A 177 2.04 -19.63 -12.81
CA MET A 177 1.62 -18.75 -13.89
C MET A 177 0.86 -17.50 -13.40
N ILE A 178 0.65 -17.35 -12.09
CA ILE A 178 0.08 -16.12 -11.49
C ILE A 178 0.74 -14.83 -12.02
N PRO A 179 2.08 -14.71 -12.15
CA PRO A 179 2.68 -13.50 -12.71
C PRO A 179 2.21 -13.17 -14.14
N GLU A 180 2.00 -14.19 -14.97
CA GLU A 180 1.53 -14.02 -16.34
C GLU A 180 0.02 -13.73 -16.37
N TYR A 181 -0.77 -14.34 -15.48
CA TYR A 181 -2.21 -14.08 -15.37
C TYR A 181 -2.50 -12.65 -14.90
N VAL A 182 -1.75 -12.17 -13.90
CA VAL A 182 -1.83 -10.76 -13.46
C VAL A 182 -1.44 -9.80 -14.58
N LYS A 183 -0.40 -10.15 -15.36
CA LYS A 183 0.07 -9.34 -16.49
C LYS A 183 -0.92 -9.34 -17.66
N ALA A 184 -1.63 -10.44 -17.90
CA ALA A 184 -2.64 -10.58 -18.94
C ALA A 184 -3.98 -9.91 -18.58
N SER A 185 -4.17 -9.52 -17.32
CA SER A 185 -5.39 -8.86 -16.86
C SER A 185 -5.35 -7.35 -17.02
N ASP A 186 -6.45 -6.75 -17.47
CA ASP A 186 -6.59 -5.31 -17.67
C ASP A 186 -6.75 -4.55 -16.36
N MET A 187 -7.42 -5.15 -15.37
CA MET A 187 -7.70 -4.53 -14.07
C MET A 187 -7.31 -5.45 -12.91
N PHE A 188 -6.67 -4.88 -11.89
CA PHE A 188 -6.37 -5.58 -10.64
C PHE A 188 -7.29 -5.03 -9.54
N LEU A 189 -8.16 -5.90 -9.02
CA LEU A 189 -9.15 -5.60 -8.00
C LEU A 189 -8.80 -6.37 -6.72
N THR A 190 -8.61 -5.63 -5.62
CA THR A 190 -8.51 -6.19 -4.28
C THR A 190 -9.90 -6.19 -3.64
N LEU A 191 -10.44 -7.37 -3.38
CA LEU A 191 -11.71 -7.58 -2.70
C LEU A 191 -11.46 -7.85 -1.22
N ALA A 192 -11.70 -6.85 -0.38
CA ALA A 192 -11.42 -6.92 1.06
C ALA A 192 -12.52 -6.24 1.91
N PRO A 193 -13.78 -6.72 1.83
CA PRO A 193 -14.84 -6.24 2.70
C PRO A 193 -14.57 -6.62 4.16
N ARG A 194 -15.09 -5.82 5.11
CA ARG A 194 -15.04 -6.18 6.54
C ARG A 194 -15.88 -7.43 6.77
N SER A 195 -15.22 -8.57 6.93
CA SER A 195 -15.82 -9.89 7.16
C SER A 195 -15.19 -10.56 8.38
N ARG A 196 -15.56 -11.81 8.68
CA ARG A 196 -14.89 -12.65 9.68
C ARG A 196 -14.55 -14.01 9.12
N HIS A 197 -13.39 -14.54 9.50
CA HIS A 197 -13.07 -15.93 9.23
C HIS A 197 -14.04 -16.83 10.02
N THR A 198 -14.70 -17.77 9.36
CA THR A 198 -15.80 -18.55 9.93
C THR A 198 -15.38 -19.44 11.10
N VAL A 199 -14.15 -19.97 11.06
CA VAL A 199 -13.58 -20.82 12.12
C VAL A 199 -12.93 -19.99 13.24
N THR A 200 -11.97 -19.11 12.92
CA THR A 200 -11.18 -18.40 13.93
C THR A 200 -11.86 -17.14 14.48
N GLY A 201 -12.91 -16.63 13.83
CA GLY A 201 -13.59 -15.38 14.18
C GLY A 201 -12.77 -14.11 13.96
N VAL A 202 -11.51 -14.25 13.50
CA VAL A 202 -10.58 -13.15 13.24
C VAL A 202 -11.20 -12.21 12.20
N ARG A 203 -11.06 -10.89 12.45
CA ARG A 203 -11.52 -9.85 11.52
C ARG A 203 -10.74 -9.95 10.21
N CYS A 204 -11.48 -9.96 9.11
CA CYS A 204 -10.95 -10.00 7.77
C CYS A 204 -11.26 -8.66 7.08
N ASP A 205 -10.23 -7.90 6.71
CA ASP A 205 -10.36 -6.63 6.00
C ASP A 205 -9.14 -6.40 5.07
N TYR A 206 -8.98 -5.18 4.56
CA TYR A 206 -7.84 -4.83 3.70
C TYR A 206 -6.49 -5.05 4.39
N PHE A 207 -6.42 -4.88 5.71
CA PHE A 207 -5.19 -5.04 6.45
C PHE A 207 -4.78 -6.48 6.56
N SER A 208 -5.70 -7.34 7.02
CA SER A 208 -5.45 -8.77 7.10
C SER A 208 -5.13 -9.34 5.72
N TRP A 209 -5.80 -8.85 4.66
CA TRP A 209 -5.48 -9.18 3.27
C TRP A 209 -4.02 -8.79 2.92
N SER A 210 -3.63 -7.54 3.21
CA SER A 210 -2.27 -7.06 2.97
C SER A 210 -1.23 -7.76 3.85
N GLY A 211 -1.66 -8.47 4.89
CA GLY A 211 -0.87 -9.31 5.78
C GLY A 211 -0.55 -10.70 5.22
N ARG A 212 -1.33 -11.21 4.25
CA ARG A 212 -1.17 -12.58 3.74
C ARG A 212 -0.12 -12.71 2.66
N GLY A 213 0.69 -13.77 2.74
CA GLY A 213 1.80 -14.00 1.81
C GLY A 213 1.38 -14.13 0.35
N TRP A 214 0.30 -14.87 0.09
CA TRP A 214 -0.29 -15.03 -1.25
C TRP A 214 -0.84 -13.72 -1.83
N CYS A 215 -1.61 -12.96 -1.04
CA CYS A 215 -2.16 -11.67 -1.46
C CYS A 215 -1.05 -10.64 -1.74
N ARG A 216 0.00 -10.62 -0.91
CA ARG A 216 1.21 -9.84 -1.17
C ARG A 216 1.87 -10.27 -2.49
N LEU A 217 2.02 -11.56 -2.75
CA LEU A 217 2.61 -12.06 -4.01
C LEU A 217 1.84 -11.55 -5.23
N GLU A 218 0.52 -11.63 -5.22
CA GLU A 218 -0.32 -11.17 -6.33
C GLU A 218 -0.14 -9.67 -6.59
N LEU A 219 -0.16 -8.86 -5.52
CA LEU A 219 0.11 -7.42 -5.61
C LEU A 219 1.53 -7.15 -6.13
N TRP A 220 2.54 -7.88 -5.64
CA TRP A 220 3.91 -7.78 -6.14
C TRP A 220 4.03 -8.16 -7.61
N CYS A 221 3.33 -9.19 -8.07
CA CYS A 221 3.26 -9.56 -9.49
C CYS A 221 2.65 -8.41 -10.31
N LYS A 222 1.61 -7.74 -9.81
CA LYS A 222 1.03 -6.56 -10.45
C LYS A 222 2.05 -5.43 -10.55
N MET A 223 2.74 -5.12 -9.45
CA MET A 223 3.73 -4.04 -9.40
C MET A 223 4.99 -4.32 -10.23
N LEU A 224 5.37 -5.59 -10.38
CA LEU A 224 6.49 -6.00 -11.22
C LEU A 224 6.13 -6.11 -12.70
N SER A 225 4.84 -6.17 -13.07
CA SER A 225 4.40 -6.25 -14.46
C SER A 225 4.92 -5.08 -15.33
N ALA A 226 4.97 -5.29 -16.64
CA ALA A 226 5.39 -4.25 -17.59
C ALA A 226 4.38 -3.08 -17.65
N ASN A 227 3.10 -3.38 -17.45
CA ASN A 227 1.96 -2.49 -17.65
C ASN A 227 1.35 -2.08 -16.30
N VAL A 228 2.11 -1.34 -15.48
CA VAL A 228 1.57 -0.69 -14.27
C VAL A 228 0.85 0.59 -14.70
N GLU A 229 -0.22 0.43 -15.48
CA GLU A 229 -0.97 1.55 -16.08
C GLU A 229 -2.07 2.06 -15.17
N PHE A 230 -2.65 1.17 -14.34
CA PHE A 230 -3.68 1.51 -13.37
C PHE A 230 -3.22 1.34 -11.92
N PRO A 231 -3.56 2.29 -11.02
CA PRO A 231 -3.61 2.01 -9.60
C PRO A 231 -4.57 0.84 -9.35
N THR A 232 -4.37 0.12 -8.25
CA THR A 232 -5.21 -1.01 -7.90
C THR A 232 -6.59 -0.52 -7.49
N VAL A 233 -7.64 -1.26 -7.84
CA VAL A 233 -9.00 -1.00 -7.37
C VAL A 233 -9.19 -1.71 -6.05
N LEU A 234 -9.53 -0.98 -4.99
CA LEU A 234 -9.85 -1.54 -3.67
C LEU A 234 -11.36 -1.51 -3.46
N VAL A 235 -11.93 -2.67 -3.12
CA VAL A 235 -13.34 -2.84 -2.74
C VAL A 235 -13.39 -3.22 -1.26
N THR A 236 -13.88 -2.30 -0.43
CA THR A 236 -14.13 -2.56 1.01
C THR A 236 -15.61 -2.64 1.36
N ALA A 237 -16.47 -2.19 0.45
CA ALA A 237 -17.91 -2.38 0.42
C ALA A 237 -18.39 -2.14 -1.01
N ALA A 238 -19.62 -2.56 -1.33
CA ALA A 238 -20.16 -2.42 -2.69
C ALA A 238 -20.23 -0.95 -3.18
N ASP A 239 -20.46 -0.02 -2.25
CA ASP A 239 -20.50 1.44 -2.43
C ASP A 239 -19.16 2.13 -2.12
N LYS A 240 -18.16 1.37 -1.65
CA LYS A 240 -16.82 1.89 -1.32
C LYS A 240 -15.76 1.20 -2.18
N VAL A 241 -15.70 1.68 -3.42
CA VAL A 241 -14.79 1.24 -4.48
C VAL A 241 -13.88 2.39 -4.89
N GLU A 242 -12.57 2.23 -4.70
CA GLU A 242 -11.60 3.31 -4.88
C GLU A 242 -10.35 2.86 -5.66
N PHE A 243 -9.84 3.74 -6.51
CA PHE A 243 -8.46 3.63 -6.97
C PHE A 243 -7.51 4.00 -5.84
N VAL A 244 -6.60 3.09 -5.50
CA VAL A 244 -5.65 3.29 -4.41
C VAL A 244 -4.21 3.18 -4.90
N LEU A 245 -3.32 3.93 -4.24
CA LEU A 245 -1.87 3.69 -4.29
C LEU A 245 -1.51 2.75 -3.14
N PRO A 246 -1.25 1.45 -3.38
CA PRO A 246 -1.04 0.49 -2.30
C PRO A 246 0.37 0.58 -1.70
N MET A 247 0.83 1.78 -1.29
CA MET A 247 2.20 2.13 -0.89
C MET A 247 2.91 1.13 0.02
N HIS A 248 2.17 0.43 0.88
CA HIS A 248 2.68 -0.58 1.81
C HIS A 248 3.33 -1.78 1.08
N TRP A 249 3.03 -2.02 -0.20
CA TRP A 249 3.68 -3.08 -0.99
C TRP A 249 5.20 -2.96 -0.98
N LEU A 250 5.72 -1.72 -0.93
CA LEU A 250 7.16 -1.44 -0.88
C LEU A 250 7.83 -2.04 0.36
N ASP A 251 7.12 -2.10 1.49
CA ASP A 251 7.65 -2.49 2.80
C ASP A 251 7.21 -3.90 3.21
N ASN A 252 6.24 -4.49 2.50
CA ASN A 252 5.62 -5.78 2.79
C ASN A 252 5.94 -6.81 1.68
N PRO A 253 7.15 -7.39 1.65
CA PRO A 253 7.46 -8.38 0.65
C PRO A 253 6.74 -9.72 0.97
N PRO A 254 6.46 -10.57 -0.04
CA PRO A 254 5.55 -11.70 0.12
C PRO A 254 5.97 -12.73 1.18
N GLN A 255 7.28 -12.93 1.35
CA GLN A 255 7.83 -13.88 2.32
C GLN A 255 7.52 -13.54 3.77
N ASP A 256 7.30 -12.27 4.10
CA ASP A 256 6.97 -11.87 5.47
C ASP A 256 5.47 -11.95 5.75
N GLY A 257 4.69 -12.42 4.79
CA GLY A 257 3.26 -12.59 4.98
C GLY A 257 2.92 -13.75 5.91
N ALA A 258 1.70 -13.71 6.44
CA ALA A 258 1.09 -14.85 7.11
C ALA A 258 0.70 -15.91 6.08
N PHE A 259 0.95 -17.18 6.42
CA PHE A 259 0.60 -18.34 5.62
C PHE A 259 -0.18 -19.32 6.47
N SER A 260 -1.29 -19.85 5.93
CA SER A 260 -2.01 -20.95 6.56
C SER A 260 -1.14 -22.21 6.59
N TYR A 261 -0.36 -22.43 5.52
CA TYR A 261 0.61 -23.51 5.42
C TYR A 261 2.01 -22.93 5.24
N THR A 262 2.90 -23.18 6.20
CA THR A 262 4.26 -22.59 6.21
C THR A 262 5.09 -22.93 4.97
N LYS A 263 4.86 -24.11 4.37
CA LYS A 263 5.53 -24.56 3.12
C LYS A 263 5.21 -23.69 1.91
N ASP A 264 4.05 -23.02 1.88
CA ASP A 264 3.67 -22.12 0.78
C ASP A 264 4.67 -20.97 0.60
N ARG A 265 5.38 -20.60 1.68
CA ARG A 265 6.42 -19.57 1.64
C ARG A 265 7.48 -19.87 0.58
N GLU A 266 7.88 -21.13 0.43
CA GLU A 266 8.87 -21.53 -0.58
C GLU A 266 8.30 -21.40 -2.00
N VAL A 267 7.03 -21.74 -2.19
CA VAL A 267 6.33 -21.59 -3.48
C VAL A 267 6.25 -20.12 -3.85
N VAL A 268 5.79 -19.28 -2.92
CA VAL A 268 5.69 -17.83 -3.10
C VAL A 268 7.03 -17.21 -3.45
N LEU A 269 8.11 -17.60 -2.77
CA LEU A 269 9.46 -17.11 -3.06
C LEU A 269 9.93 -17.50 -4.47
N ARG A 270 9.67 -18.74 -4.91
CA ARG A 270 10.00 -19.18 -6.29
C ARG A 270 9.25 -18.36 -7.35
N VAL A 271 7.96 -18.14 -7.15
CA VAL A 271 7.12 -17.36 -8.07
C VAL A 271 7.57 -15.89 -8.11
N MET A 272 7.85 -15.32 -6.93
CA MET A 272 8.37 -13.96 -6.78
C MET A 272 9.72 -13.78 -7.47
N GLU A 273 10.65 -14.73 -7.32
CA GLU A 273 11.94 -14.69 -8.01
C GLU A 273 11.77 -14.67 -9.54
N LYS A 274 10.89 -15.52 -10.08
CA LYS A 274 10.57 -15.54 -11.52
C LYS A 274 10.07 -14.17 -12.00
N ALA A 275 9.13 -13.56 -11.27
CA ALA A 275 8.58 -12.24 -11.59
C ALA A 275 9.66 -11.14 -11.52
N LEU A 276 10.51 -11.16 -10.49
CA LEU A 276 11.57 -10.17 -10.29
C LEU A 276 12.65 -10.28 -11.38
N ARG A 277 13.06 -11.50 -11.75
CA ARG A 277 13.98 -11.74 -12.86
C ARG A 277 13.41 -11.24 -14.19
N ALA A 278 12.12 -11.48 -14.45
CA ALA A 278 11.45 -10.96 -15.64
C ALA A 278 11.45 -9.43 -15.67
N LYS A 279 11.15 -8.77 -14.54
CA LYS A 279 11.23 -7.30 -14.41
C LYS A 279 12.64 -6.77 -14.65
N LEU A 280 13.66 -7.37 -14.05
CA LEU A 280 15.05 -6.97 -14.26
C LEU A 280 15.49 -7.11 -15.72
N ARG A 281 15.09 -8.18 -16.42
CA ARG A 281 15.33 -8.34 -17.87
C ARG A 281 14.67 -7.21 -18.65
N LEU A 282 13.37 -6.98 -18.45
CA LEU A 282 12.63 -5.90 -19.10
C LEU A 282 13.30 -4.53 -18.91
N LEU A 283 13.70 -4.21 -17.68
CA LEU A 283 14.34 -2.92 -17.37
C LEU A 283 15.73 -2.79 -17.99
N LYS A 284 16.46 -3.90 -18.09
CA LYS A 284 17.75 -3.96 -18.80
C LYS A 284 17.55 -3.73 -20.30
N ASP A 285 16.61 -4.41 -20.92
CA ASP A 285 16.34 -4.34 -22.36
C ASP A 285 15.83 -2.94 -22.76
N THR A 286 14.99 -2.34 -21.91
CA THR A 286 14.49 -0.96 -22.08
C THR A 286 15.44 0.11 -21.54
N LYS A 287 16.63 -0.26 -21.03
CA LYS A 287 17.65 0.63 -20.47
C LYS A 287 17.15 1.58 -19.37
N LYS A 288 16.13 1.16 -18.60
CA LYS A 288 15.59 1.91 -17.44
C LYS A 288 16.49 1.71 -16.21
N TRP A 289 17.71 2.24 -16.28
CA TRP A 289 18.79 1.91 -15.33
C TRP A 289 18.51 2.27 -13.87
N ASN A 290 17.85 3.39 -13.58
CA ASN A 290 17.57 3.74 -12.18
C ASN A 290 16.63 2.73 -11.51
N LEU A 291 15.58 2.32 -12.22
CA LEU A 291 14.63 1.34 -11.72
C LEU A 291 15.25 -0.06 -11.69
N TYR A 292 16.09 -0.40 -12.69
CA TYR A 292 16.88 -1.64 -12.66
C TYR A 292 17.75 -1.72 -11.40
N ARG A 293 18.50 -0.64 -11.10
CA ARG A 293 19.37 -0.54 -9.93
C ARG A 293 18.60 -0.62 -8.62
N TYR A 294 17.43 0.01 -8.55
CA TYR A 294 16.51 -0.10 -7.40
C TYR A 294 16.13 -1.56 -7.13
N TYR A 295 15.61 -2.28 -8.12
CA TYR A 295 15.21 -3.67 -7.94
C TYR A 295 16.40 -4.61 -7.71
N MET A 296 17.55 -4.35 -8.36
CA MET A 296 18.76 -5.14 -8.17
C MET A 296 19.31 -4.96 -6.74
N ALA A 297 19.27 -3.73 -6.20
CA ALA A 297 19.73 -3.47 -4.83
C ALA A 297 18.84 -4.18 -3.79
N ARG A 298 17.54 -4.32 -4.08
CA ARG A 298 16.60 -5.00 -3.20
C ARG A 298 16.49 -6.50 -3.46
N TYR A 299 17.14 -7.03 -4.50
CA TYR A 299 16.92 -8.38 -5.00
C TYR A 299 17.05 -9.45 -3.91
N ASP A 300 18.19 -9.44 -3.21
CA ASP A 300 18.49 -10.41 -2.16
C ASP A 300 17.47 -10.29 -1.00
N ILE A 301 17.21 -9.07 -0.53
CA ILE A 301 16.29 -8.80 0.58
C ILE A 301 14.85 -9.21 0.26
N LEU A 302 14.38 -8.95 -0.97
CA LEU A 302 13.04 -9.32 -1.43
C LEU A 302 12.85 -10.83 -1.53
N LEU A 303 13.92 -11.61 -1.65
CA LEU A 303 13.89 -13.06 -1.67
C LEU A 303 14.27 -13.69 -0.32
N GLY A 304 14.38 -12.86 0.74
CA GLY A 304 14.79 -13.32 2.07
C GLY A 304 16.24 -13.82 2.15
N GLN A 305 17.07 -13.46 1.16
CA GLN A 305 18.48 -13.84 1.10
C GLN A 305 19.36 -12.87 1.89
N PRO A 306 20.51 -13.32 2.42
CA PRO A 306 21.46 -12.45 3.11
C PRO A 306 21.99 -11.29 2.23
N CYS A 307 22.24 -10.13 2.84
CA CYS A 307 22.82 -8.96 2.15
C CYS A 307 24.24 -9.32 1.65
N ARG A 308 24.50 -9.23 0.33
CA ARG A 308 25.81 -9.54 -0.27
C ARG A 308 26.80 -8.37 -0.13
N GLN A 309 28.06 -8.69 0.21
CA GLN A 309 29.19 -7.75 0.12
C GLN A 309 29.93 -8.00 -1.19
N ARG A 310 29.96 -7.02 -2.10
CA ARG A 310 30.50 -7.17 -3.47
C ARG A 310 31.89 -6.55 -3.59
N SER A 311 32.72 -7.07 -4.49
CA SER A 311 33.90 -6.33 -4.95
C SER A 311 33.48 -5.11 -5.80
N PRO A 312 34.34 -4.09 -5.97
CA PRO A 312 34.08 -2.97 -6.88
C PRO A 312 33.70 -3.41 -8.31
N GLU A 313 34.38 -4.41 -8.85
CA GLU A 313 34.16 -4.93 -10.19
C GLU A 313 32.81 -5.64 -10.30
N GLU A 314 32.49 -6.48 -9.31
CA GLU A 314 31.18 -7.13 -9.24
C GLU A 314 30.05 -6.12 -9.08
N PHE A 315 30.23 -5.12 -8.22
CA PHE A 315 29.25 -4.09 -7.98
C PHE A 315 29.00 -3.26 -9.24
N GLN A 316 30.06 -2.81 -9.90
CA GLN A 316 29.96 -2.07 -11.16
C GLN A 316 29.27 -2.89 -12.25
N ARG A 317 29.63 -4.18 -12.38
CA ARG A 317 29.01 -5.12 -13.31
C ARG A 317 27.54 -5.31 -13.01
N ASP A 318 27.19 -5.67 -11.78
CA ASP A 318 25.83 -6.05 -11.37
C ASP A 318 24.87 -4.86 -11.49
N PHE A 319 25.29 -3.66 -11.09
CA PHE A 319 24.47 -2.44 -11.16
C PHE A 319 24.60 -1.64 -12.47
N ARG A 320 25.43 -2.11 -13.41
CA ARG A 320 25.65 -1.49 -14.73
C ARG A 320 26.03 -0.01 -14.60
N PHE A 321 27.05 0.25 -13.79
CA PHE A 321 27.67 1.57 -13.73
C PHE A 321 28.81 1.65 -14.76
N GLU A 322 28.89 2.76 -15.48
CA GLU A 322 30.10 3.08 -16.27
C GLU A 322 31.27 3.43 -15.35
N SER A 323 30.97 4.04 -14.21
CA SER A 323 31.92 4.39 -13.16
C SER A 323 31.21 4.45 -11.81
N LEU A 324 31.92 4.06 -10.75
CA LEU A 324 31.47 4.19 -9.36
C LEU A 324 31.37 5.65 -8.89
N ALA A 325 31.87 6.63 -9.66
CA ALA A 325 31.68 8.06 -9.40
C ALA A 325 30.33 8.61 -9.94
N SER A 326 29.43 7.75 -10.44
CA SER A 326 28.16 8.19 -11.02
C SER A 326 27.27 8.91 -10.01
N ALA A 327 26.96 10.18 -10.26
CA ALA A 327 26.25 11.06 -9.33
C ALA A 327 24.79 11.38 -9.75
N ARG A 328 24.20 10.62 -10.68
CA ARG A 328 22.84 10.84 -11.21
C ARG A 328 21.91 9.67 -10.90
N GLY A 329 20.66 9.97 -10.56
CA GLY A 329 19.60 8.97 -10.37
C GLY A 329 19.85 8.07 -9.16
N MET A 330 19.78 6.75 -9.35
CA MET A 330 20.25 5.78 -8.35
C MET A 330 21.77 5.71 -8.40
N THR A 331 22.43 6.33 -7.40
CA THR A 331 23.89 6.40 -7.29
C THR A 331 24.48 5.09 -6.74
N PRO A 332 25.79 4.84 -6.94
CA PRO A 332 26.49 3.71 -6.30
C PRO A 332 26.33 3.70 -4.78
N MET A 333 26.40 4.87 -4.13
CA MET A 333 26.17 5.00 -2.68
C MET A 333 24.76 4.54 -2.29
N ALA A 334 23.73 4.95 -3.03
CA ALA A 334 22.36 4.54 -2.77
C ALA A 334 22.13 3.04 -3.01
N CYS A 335 22.74 2.47 -4.06
CA CYS A 335 22.69 1.03 -4.31
C CYS A 335 23.38 0.23 -3.20
N ALA A 336 24.54 0.67 -2.73
CA ALA A 336 25.26 0.03 -1.62
C ALA A 336 24.44 0.12 -0.31
N ALA A 337 23.92 1.31 -0.02
CA ALA A 337 23.05 1.59 1.13
C ALA A 337 21.79 0.71 1.15
N LEU A 338 21.12 0.58 0.00
CA LEU A 338 19.87 -0.17 -0.13
C LEU A 338 20.09 -1.70 -0.18
N SER A 339 21.23 -2.15 -0.71
CA SER A 339 21.59 -3.58 -0.76
C SER A 339 22.24 -4.12 0.51
N GLY A 340 22.52 -3.25 1.49
CA GLY A 340 23.19 -3.64 2.74
C GLY A 340 24.69 -3.90 2.59
N ASP A 341 25.32 -3.36 1.55
CA ASP A 341 26.75 -3.53 1.26
C ASP A 341 27.57 -2.47 2.00
N ALA A 342 27.76 -2.68 3.31
CA ALA A 342 28.48 -1.74 4.19
C ALA A 342 29.97 -1.59 3.80
N ASN A 343 30.57 -2.65 3.25
CA ASN A 343 31.93 -2.60 2.72
C ASN A 343 32.01 -1.66 1.52
N MET A 344 31.07 -1.77 0.57
CA MET A 344 31.02 -0.85 -0.56
C MET A 344 30.74 0.59 -0.14
N VAL A 345 29.85 0.83 0.83
CA VAL A 345 29.64 2.17 1.41
C VAL A 345 30.98 2.76 1.89
N SER A 346 31.75 1.98 2.64
CA SER A 346 33.05 2.41 3.16
C SER A 346 34.03 2.77 2.05
N GLN A 347 34.15 1.92 1.03
CA GLN A 347 35.06 2.15 -0.11
C GLN A 347 34.65 3.39 -0.93
N LEU A 348 33.36 3.61 -1.15
CA LEU A 348 32.85 4.79 -1.85
C LEU A 348 33.12 6.07 -1.06
N CYS A 349 33.00 6.03 0.27
CA CYS A 349 33.39 7.15 1.13
C CYS A 349 34.91 7.39 1.13
N ASP A 350 35.73 6.35 1.14
CA ASP A 350 37.20 6.46 1.05
C ASP A 350 37.63 7.07 -0.29
N ALA A 351 36.86 6.84 -1.35
CA ALA A 351 36.97 7.52 -2.65
C ALA A 351 36.37 8.94 -2.69
N GLN A 352 36.04 9.52 -1.53
CA GLN A 352 35.51 10.88 -1.35
C GLN A 352 34.16 11.16 -2.04
N LEU A 353 33.33 10.13 -2.24
CA LEU A 353 31.97 10.33 -2.74
C LEU A 353 31.04 10.84 -1.63
N ASP A 354 30.19 11.80 -2.00
CA ASP A 354 29.22 12.44 -1.09
C ASP A 354 28.20 11.42 -0.57
N VAL A 355 28.23 11.19 0.75
CA VAL A 355 27.37 10.23 1.47
C VAL A 355 25.92 10.67 1.55
N ASP A 356 25.64 11.97 1.47
CA ASP A 356 24.29 12.55 1.57
C ASP A 356 23.68 12.86 0.20
N ARG A 357 24.36 12.45 -0.88
CA ARG A 357 23.94 12.75 -2.24
C ARG A 357 22.52 12.24 -2.49
N PHE A 358 21.61 13.18 -2.75
CA PHE A 358 20.23 12.85 -3.10
C PHE A 358 20.13 11.94 -4.33
N ILE A 359 19.25 10.94 -4.25
CA ILE A 359 18.83 10.17 -5.41
C ILE A 359 17.78 10.93 -6.22
N GLY A 360 17.69 10.58 -7.51
CA GLY A 360 16.56 10.99 -8.35
C GLY A 360 15.26 10.32 -7.91
N THR A 361 14.13 10.93 -8.25
CA THR A 361 12.79 10.34 -8.01
C THR A 361 12.60 9.07 -8.83
N LEU A 362 11.86 8.10 -8.29
CA LEU A 362 11.41 6.90 -8.99
C LEU A 362 9.88 6.77 -8.85
N PRO A 363 9.11 7.50 -9.67
CA PRO A 363 7.65 7.51 -9.58
C PRO A 363 7.01 6.13 -9.73
N GLU A 364 7.63 5.23 -10.50
CA GLU A 364 7.13 3.86 -10.71
C GLU A 364 7.13 3.01 -9.43
N VAL A 365 7.93 3.38 -8.43
CA VAL A 365 7.97 2.76 -7.10
C VAL A 365 7.68 3.78 -6.01
N TYR A 366 6.98 4.87 -6.39
CA TYR A 366 6.45 5.89 -5.50
C TYR A 366 7.50 6.61 -4.63
N ILE A 367 8.75 6.62 -5.10
CA ILE A 367 9.78 7.50 -4.55
C ILE A 367 9.62 8.86 -5.25
N MET A 368 8.67 9.64 -4.75
CA MET A 368 8.26 10.91 -5.36
C MET A 368 9.13 12.10 -4.94
N GLU A 369 10.00 11.90 -3.96
CA GLU A 369 10.93 12.91 -3.45
C GLU A 369 12.37 12.40 -3.53
N SER A 370 13.30 13.34 -3.60
CA SER A 370 14.73 13.02 -3.49
C SER A 370 15.07 12.63 -2.07
N LEU A 371 15.56 11.40 -1.91
CA LEU A 371 15.99 10.80 -0.65
C LEU A 371 17.51 10.75 -0.57
N THR A 372 18.07 10.87 0.64
CA THR A 372 19.49 10.53 0.87
C THR A 372 19.66 9.01 0.96
N PRO A 373 20.88 8.47 0.79
CA PRO A 373 21.16 7.06 1.01
C PRO A 373 20.74 6.59 2.41
N LEU A 374 20.94 7.42 3.45
CA LEU A 374 20.51 7.11 4.81
C LEU A 374 18.98 7.00 4.93
N MET A 375 18.20 7.87 4.29
CA MET A 375 16.73 7.77 4.27
C MET A 375 16.25 6.48 3.59
N LEU A 376 16.89 6.09 2.47
CA LEU A 376 16.60 4.82 1.80
C LEU A 376 16.88 3.62 2.70
N THR A 377 18.00 3.65 3.42
CA THR A 377 18.33 2.61 4.40
C THR A 377 17.31 2.55 5.53
N MET A 378 16.90 3.69 6.10
CA MET A 378 15.89 3.73 7.17
C MET A 378 14.54 3.17 6.70
N TRP A 379 14.15 3.47 5.46
CA TRP A 379 12.86 3.08 4.91
C TRP A 379 12.82 1.65 4.37
N LEU A 380 13.66 1.36 3.39
CA LEU A 380 13.57 0.15 2.55
C LEU A 380 14.70 -0.85 2.84
N GLY A 381 15.81 -0.37 3.41
CA GLY A 381 16.98 -1.17 3.79
C GLY A 381 17.06 -1.51 5.27
N TRP A 382 15.96 -1.33 6.02
CA TRP A 382 15.95 -1.33 7.49
C TRP A 382 16.43 -2.64 8.12
N ARG A 383 16.46 -3.74 7.36
CA ARG A 383 16.94 -5.06 7.79
C ARG A 383 18.47 -5.19 7.77
N CYS A 384 19.18 -4.36 7.02
CA CYS A 384 20.65 -4.39 6.98
C CYS A 384 21.22 -3.31 7.92
N HIS A 385 21.00 -3.41 9.24
CA HIS A 385 21.36 -2.39 10.25
C HIS A 385 22.82 -1.90 10.19
N LYS A 386 23.76 -2.77 9.77
CA LYS A 386 25.19 -2.43 9.64
C LYS A 386 25.43 -1.28 8.67
N VAL A 387 24.63 -1.17 7.61
CA VAL A 387 24.85 -0.15 6.57
C VAL A 387 24.44 1.25 7.06
N ALA A 388 23.43 1.34 7.93
CA ALA A 388 23.05 2.60 8.56
C ALA A 388 24.18 3.14 9.44
N ASN A 389 24.77 2.26 10.26
CA ASN A 389 25.92 2.62 11.09
C ASN A 389 27.11 3.05 10.23
N ALA A 390 27.43 2.31 9.16
CA ALA A 390 28.52 2.67 8.25
C ALA A 390 28.31 4.07 7.62
N LEU A 391 27.09 4.41 7.18
CA LEU A 391 26.78 5.74 6.65
C LEU A 391 26.98 6.83 7.72
N LEU A 392 26.50 6.60 8.95
CA LEU A 392 26.56 7.56 10.05
C LEU A 392 28.00 7.77 10.59
N GLU A 393 28.81 6.71 10.66
CA GLU A 393 30.25 6.80 10.97
C GLU A 393 31.00 7.62 9.91
N ARG A 394 30.54 7.58 8.66
CA ARG A 394 31.03 8.42 7.55
C ARG A 394 30.33 9.79 7.47
N ARG A 395 29.71 10.23 8.56
CA ARG A 395 29.09 11.55 8.75
C ARG A 395 27.88 11.83 7.87
N ALA A 396 27.13 10.81 7.46
CA ALA A 396 25.80 11.03 6.89
C ALA A 396 24.93 11.86 7.84
N ASN A 397 24.17 12.80 7.28
CA ASN A 397 23.41 13.75 8.08
C ASN A 397 22.19 13.08 8.74
N ALA A 398 22.30 12.79 10.03
CA ALA A 398 21.22 12.25 10.86
C ALA A 398 20.01 13.20 11.03
N ASN A 399 20.12 14.43 10.52
CA ASN A 399 19.06 15.44 10.49
C ASN A 399 18.63 15.81 9.06
N ALA A 400 19.01 14.99 8.06
CA ALA A 400 18.62 15.21 6.68
C ALA A 400 17.10 15.24 6.53
N THR A 401 16.65 16.07 5.60
CA THR A 401 15.25 16.19 5.20
C THR A 401 15.13 15.96 3.71
N THR A 402 14.01 15.42 3.26
CA THR A 402 13.75 15.31 1.82
C THR A 402 13.77 16.69 1.16
N ALA A 403 14.14 16.74 -0.12
CA ALA A 403 14.40 18.00 -0.80
C ALA A 403 13.17 18.92 -0.94
N VAL A 404 11.95 18.36 -0.98
CA VAL A 404 10.71 19.12 -1.24
C VAL A 404 9.74 19.07 -0.06
N GLY A 405 9.36 17.87 0.40
CA GLY A 405 8.40 17.69 1.50
C GLY A 405 8.95 18.12 2.86
N GLY A 406 10.28 18.04 3.04
CA GLY A 406 10.92 18.29 4.32
C GLY A 406 10.74 17.13 5.30
N GLU A 407 10.47 15.91 4.83
CA GLU A 407 10.34 14.76 5.71
C GLU A 407 11.70 14.42 6.32
N HIS A 408 11.77 14.32 7.65
CA HIS A 408 12.99 14.00 8.38
C HIS A 408 13.39 12.53 8.20
N VAL A 409 14.69 12.23 8.22
CA VAL A 409 15.20 10.85 8.20
C VAL A 409 14.58 9.95 9.28
N LEU A 410 14.28 10.49 10.46
CA LEU A 410 13.57 9.80 11.55
C LEU A 410 12.17 9.30 11.15
N SER A 411 11.49 9.98 10.22
CA SER A 411 10.16 9.60 9.73
C SER A 411 10.18 8.30 8.92
N PHE A 412 11.36 7.91 8.42
CA PHE A 412 11.53 6.71 7.61
C PHE A 412 11.84 5.47 8.45
N CYS A 413 12.11 5.61 9.75
CA CYS A 413 12.46 4.49 10.62
C CYS A 413 11.35 3.43 10.69
N LYS A 414 11.76 2.16 10.64
CA LYS A 414 10.88 0.99 10.78
C LYS A 414 11.07 0.22 12.08
N THR A 415 12.10 0.53 12.85
CA THR A 415 12.39 -0.13 14.13
C THR A 415 12.79 0.89 15.20
N PRO A 416 12.55 0.60 16.50
CA PRO A 416 13.05 1.41 17.60
C PRO A 416 14.58 1.61 17.57
N ALA A 417 15.31 0.54 17.23
CA ALA A 417 16.77 0.58 17.14
C ALA A 417 17.29 1.57 16.08
N ALA A 418 16.53 1.79 15.00
CA ALA A 418 16.88 2.80 14.01
C ALA A 418 16.73 4.23 14.57
N VAL A 419 15.71 4.47 15.42
CA VAL A 419 15.55 5.74 16.13
C VAL A 419 16.69 5.94 17.11
N ASP A 420 17.00 4.92 17.93
CA ASP A 420 18.09 4.96 18.90
C ASP A 420 19.43 5.29 18.23
N LEU A 421 19.74 4.62 17.11
CA LEU A 421 20.96 4.85 16.34
C LEU A 421 21.04 6.30 15.82
N LEU A 422 19.96 6.82 15.23
CA LEU A 422 19.95 8.20 14.74
C LEU A 422 20.15 9.21 15.87
N VAL A 423 19.51 9.00 17.03
CA VAL A 423 19.66 9.87 18.20
C VAL A 423 21.10 9.81 18.75
N GLN A 424 21.73 8.63 18.79
CA GLN A 424 23.16 8.49 19.15
C GLN A 424 24.07 9.34 18.23
N HIS A 425 23.71 9.46 16.96
CA HIS A 425 24.36 10.33 15.99
C HIS A 425 23.75 11.75 15.90
N ARG A 426 23.12 12.22 16.99
CA ARG A 426 22.62 13.58 17.18
C ARG A 426 21.45 13.99 16.28
N ALA A 427 20.60 13.03 15.88
CA ALA A 427 19.30 13.38 15.30
C ALA A 427 18.42 14.11 16.33
N ASP A 428 17.84 15.23 15.92
CA ASP A 428 16.91 16.02 16.71
C ASP A 428 15.48 15.55 16.44
N VAL A 429 14.87 14.91 17.44
CA VAL A 429 13.50 14.36 17.38
C VAL A 429 12.40 15.42 17.25
N ASN A 430 12.75 16.70 17.49
CA ASN A 430 11.84 17.84 17.44
C ASN A 430 12.19 18.84 16.34
N ARG A 431 13.12 18.48 15.45
CA ARG A 431 13.56 19.35 14.37
C ARG A 431 12.39 19.76 13.48
N GLN A 432 12.29 21.04 13.17
CA GLN A 432 11.25 21.60 12.29
C GLN A 432 11.88 22.50 11.25
N GLN A 433 12.68 21.89 10.38
CA GLN A 433 13.41 22.57 9.30
C GLN A 433 13.25 21.78 8.00
N GLY A 434 13.34 22.46 6.87
CA GLY A 434 13.21 21.85 5.55
C GLY A 434 11.76 21.84 5.04
N GLY A 435 11.62 21.87 3.71
CA GLY A 435 10.33 21.81 3.01
C GLY A 435 9.36 22.96 3.31
N HIS A 436 8.19 22.88 2.68
CA HIS A 436 7.14 23.91 2.82
C HIS A 436 6.33 23.78 4.12
N PHE A 437 6.19 22.56 4.66
CA PHE A 437 5.30 22.28 5.79
C PHE A 437 6.00 22.30 7.16
N LYS A 438 7.32 22.02 7.20
CA LYS A 438 8.15 21.99 8.42
C LYS A 438 7.55 21.06 9.50
N LEU A 439 7.13 19.86 9.10
CA LEU A 439 6.53 18.88 10.00
C LEU A 439 7.62 18.25 10.89
N PRO A 440 7.42 18.16 12.22
CA PRO A 440 8.32 17.46 13.12
C PRO A 440 8.30 15.95 12.85
N PRO A 441 9.40 15.24 13.16
CA PRO A 441 9.57 13.81 12.90
C PRO A 441 8.38 12.93 13.29
N ILE A 442 7.81 13.13 14.49
CA ILE A 442 6.69 12.29 14.98
C ILE A 442 5.42 12.44 14.14
N THR A 443 5.13 13.65 13.64
CA THR A 443 3.95 13.88 12.79
C THR A 443 4.13 13.20 11.43
N SER A 444 5.32 13.34 10.83
CA SER A 444 5.67 12.67 9.57
C SER A 444 5.69 11.15 9.73
N ALA A 445 6.22 10.62 10.83
CA ALA A 445 6.21 9.19 11.13
C ALA A 445 4.78 8.62 11.22
N CYS A 446 3.86 9.33 11.88
CA CYS A 446 2.44 8.97 11.91
C CYS A 446 1.82 8.99 10.50
N GLY A 447 2.08 10.03 9.70
CA GLY A 447 1.62 10.13 8.30
C GLY A 447 2.24 9.09 7.35
N ARG A 448 3.32 8.43 7.77
CA ARG A 448 3.95 7.31 7.06
C ARG A 448 3.56 5.94 7.63
N SER A 449 2.60 5.88 8.55
CA SER A 449 2.15 4.65 9.19
C SER A 449 3.31 3.91 9.88
N ALA A 450 4.18 4.64 10.59
CA ALA A 450 5.27 4.02 11.33
C ALA A 450 4.72 3.05 12.41
N PRO A 451 5.40 1.92 12.68
CA PRO A 451 4.97 1.00 13.72
C PRO A 451 4.85 1.69 15.09
N THR A 452 3.92 1.24 15.93
CA THR A 452 3.69 1.80 17.28
C THR A 452 4.98 1.83 18.11
N SER A 453 5.86 0.84 17.95
CA SER A 453 7.15 0.79 18.63
C SER A 453 8.12 1.91 18.20
N VAL A 454 8.07 2.37 16.95
CA VAL A 454 8.84 3.52 16.46
C VAL A 454 8.31 4.81 17.07
N ILE A 455 6.99 4.98 17.12
CA ILE A 455 6.37 6.15 17.76
C ILE A 455 6.72 6.19 19.26
N ALA A 456 6.66 5.04 19.95
CA ALA A 456 7.06 4.92 21.34
C ALA A 456 8.55 5.28 21.56
N ALA A 457 9.44 4.86 20.65
CA ALA A 457 10.85 5.23 20.71
C ALA A 457 11.07 6.74 20.52
N LEU A 458 10.37 7.38 19.58
CA LEU A 458 10.42 8.84 19.41
C LEU A 458 9.97 9.57 20.67
N LEU A 459 8.85 9.15 21.28
CA LEU A 459 8.34 9.72 22.54
C LEU A 459 9.33 9.52 23.69
N LYS A 460 9.95 8.34 23.81
CA LYS A 460 10.99 8.04 24.80
C LYS A 460 12.19 8.99 24.69
N HIS A 461 12.55 9.39 23.47
CA HIS A 461 13.62 10.37 23.21
C HIS A 461 13.16 11.83 23.29
N GLY A 462 11.93 12.08 23.76
CA GLY A 462 11.42 13.42 24.01
C GLY A 462 10.80 14.11 22.80
N ALA A 463 10.26 13.35 21.85
CA ALA A 463 9.45 13.93 20.77
C ALA A 463 8.22 14.67 21.35
N ASP A 464 8.05 15.93 20.96
CA ASP A 464 6.93 16.76 21.34
C ASP A 464 5.66 16.28 20.61
N VAL A 465 4.72 15.76 21.39
CA VAL A 465 3.42 15.28 20.91
C VAL A 465 2.48 16.43 20.54
N ASN A 466 2.76 17.66 21.01
CA ASN A 466 1.94 18.86 20.83
C ASN A 466 2.70 20.02 20.16
N PRO A 467 3.35 19.79 19.00
CA PRO A 467 4.24 20.78 18.39
C PRO A 467 3.51 22.08 18.06
N ARG A 468 3.99 23.19 18.60
CA ARG A 468 3.33 24.52 18.46
C ARG A 468 3.83 25.35 17.27
N ARG A 469 5.03 25.07 16.78
CA ARG A 469 5.65 25.75 15.63
C ARG A 469 5.45 24.91 14.38
N GLY A 470 5.25 25.52 13.22
CA GLY A 470 5.05 24.83 11.94
C GLY A 470 4.33 25.71 10.91
N ALA A 471 4.62 25.52 9.61
CA ALA A 471 3.96 26.29 8.55
C ALA A 471 2.59 25.69 8.16
N ALA A 472 2.40 24.39 8.43
CA ALA A 472 1.21 23.62 8.10
C ALA A 472 0.17 23.62 9.22
N ALA A 473 -1.12 23.72 8.86
CA ALA A 473 -2.24 23.57 9.79
C ALA A 473 -2.44 22.11 10.26
N CYS A 474 -1.78 21.13 9.62
CA CYS A 474 -1.82 19.72 10.03
C CYS A 474 -0.64 19.31 10.92
N ASN A 475 0.02 20.26 11.59
CA ASN A 475 1.15 19.92 12.45
C ASN A 475 0.71 19.31 13.79
N HIS A 476 0.03 18.17 13.72
CA HIS A 476 -0.40 17.39 14.87
C HIS A 476 -0.39 15.89 14.52
N PRO A 477 0.18 15.01 15.35
CA PRO A 477 0.30 13.58 15.05
C PRO A 477 -1.01 12.89 14.65
N PHE A 478 -2.14 13.21 15.31
CA PHE A 478 -3.46 12.67 14.95
C PHE A 478 -3.89 12.96 13.51
N VAL A 479 -3.42 14.03 12.88
CA VAL A 479 -3.78 14.29 11.47
C VAL A 479 -3.14 13.24 10.56
N GLY A 480 -1.87 12.88 10.83
CA GLY A 480 -1.19 11.80 10.13
C GLY A 480 -1.87 10.45 10.35
N VAL A 481 -2.29 10.17 11.59
CA VAL A 481 -3.04 8.96 11.96
C VAL A 481 -4.39 8.90 11.24
N ALA A 482 -5.16 9.99 11.23
CA ALA A 482 -6.46 10.04 10.56
C ALA A 482 -6.33 9.90 9.03
N TYR A 483 -5.36 10.59 8.43
CA TYR A 483 -5.06 10.51 6.99
C TYR A 483 -4.68 9.09 6.55
N ARG A 484 -4.03 8.32 7.42
CA ARG A 484 -3.62 6.94 7.17
C ARG A 484 -4.48 5.89 7.84
N TRP A 485 -5.64 6.26 8.39
CA TRP A 485 -6.42 5.38 9.29
C TRP A 485 -6.73 4.03 8.66
N THR A 486 -7.22 4.06 7.41
CA THR A 486 -7.59 2.86 6.64
C THR A 486 -6.38 2.16 6.00
N MET A 487 -5.16 2.64 6.22
CA MET A 487 -3.92 2.21 5.56
C MET A 487 -2.88 1.63 6.53
N SER A 488 -3.14 1.56 7.85
CA SER A 488 -2.29 0.85 8.81
C SER A 488 -3.07 0.13 9.91
N GLU A 489 -2.68 -1.12 10.20
CA GLU A 489 -3.13 -1.88 11.38
C GLU A 489 -2.78 -1.18 12.68
N SER A 490 -1.63 -0.49 12.72
CA SER A 490 -1.11 0.16 13.92
C SER A 490 -1.83 1.47 14.28
N SER A 491 -2.77 1.94 13.46
CA SER A 491 -3.38 3.28 13.64
C SER A 491 -4.07 3.39 15.00
N THR A 492 -4.73 2.33 15.45
CA THR A 492 -5.46 2.28 16.72
C THR A 492 -4.49 2.32 17.90
N GLU A 493 -3.43 1.52 17.88
CA GLU A 493 -2.42 1.50 18.95
C GLU A 493 -1.60 2.79 18.98
N VAL A 494 -1.27 3.37 17.82
CA VAL A 494 -0.62 4.68 17.73
C VAL A 494 -1.53 5.76 18.30
N ALA A 495 -2.84 5.75 17.99
CA ALA A 495 -3.78 6.72 18.56
C ALA A 495 -3.84 6.64 20.10
N LYS A 496 -3.96 5.42 20.66
CA LYS A 496 -3.93 5.19 22.12
C LYS A 496 -2.62 5.69 22.74
N LEU A 497 -1.47 5.35 22.14
CA LEU A 497 -0.17 5.81 22.61
C LEU A 497 -0.04 7.34 22.61
N LEU A 498 -0.58 8.02 21.59
CA LEU A 498 -0.60 9.48 21.54
C LEU A 498 -1.52 10.08 22.63
N LEU A 499 -2.68 9.46 22.90
CA LEU A 499 -3.56 9.87 24.00
C LEU A 499 -2.87 9.71 25.36
N ASP A 500 -2.19 8.59 25.59
CA ASP A 500 -1.41 8.34 26.82
C ASP A 500 -0.28 9.38 26.99
N ALA A 501 0.33 9.79 25.87
CA ALA A 501 1.31 10.86 25.82
C ALA A 501 0.72 12.28 25.98
N ARG A 502 -0.60 12.41 26.18
CA ARG A 502 -1.35 13.67 26.31
C ARG A 502 -1.31 14.53 25.05
N ALA A 503 -1.45 13.91 23.88
CA ALA A 503 -1.74 14.61 22.64
C ALA A 503 -3.04 15.42 22.77
N ASP A 504 -3.03 16.67 22.33
CA ASP A 504 -4.17 17.58 22.40
C ASP A 504 -5.25 17.20 21.39
N VAL A 505 -6.31 16.56 21.90
CA VAL A 505 -7.46 16.10 21.10
C VAL A 505 -8.28 17.23 20.48
N ASN A 506 -8.09 18.47 20.98
CA ASN A 506 -8.78 19.67 20.53
C ASN A 506 -7.85 20.63 19.77
N ALA A 507 -6.65 20.19 19.40
CA ALA A 507 -5.69 21.02 18.70
C ALA A 507 -6.27 21.56 17.39
N GLN A 508 -6.45 22.87 17.31
CA GLN A 508 -6.74 23.59 16.06
C GLN A 508 -5.53 24.41 15.65
N ARG A 509 -5.13 24.29 14.38
CA ARG A 509 -4.05 25.09 13.81
C ARG A 509 -4.56 25.81 12.58
N HIS A 510 -3.91 26.90 12.24
CA HIS A 510 -4.17 27.62 11.00
C HIS A 510 -2.94 27.53 10.11
N GLY A 511 -3.15 27.42 8.80
CA GLY A 511 -2.06 27.54 7.86
C GLY A 511 -1.38 28.90 8.01
N SER A 512 -0.07 28.94 7.80
CA SER A 512 0.67 30.20 7.65
C SER A 512 1.45 30.21 6.34
N GLY A 513 1.79 31.39 5.84
CA GLY A 513 2.50 31.56 4.57
C GLY A 513 1.86 30.78 3.42
N ILE A 514 2.64 29.92 2.78
CA ILE A 514 2.20 29.09 1.64
C ILE A 514 1.08 28.11 2.01
N GLY A 515 1.03 27.63 3.26
CA GLY A 515 -0.03 26.76 3.74
C GLY A 515 -1.38 27.48 3.78
N ARG A 516 -1.40 28.74 4.21
CA ARG A 516 -2.63 29.56 4.20
C ARG A 516 -3.10 29.86 2.78
N LEU A 517 -2.18 30.16 1.87
CA LEU A 517 -2.51 30.36 0.46
C LEU A 517 -3.11 29.08 -0.16
N GLY A 518 -2.50 27.92 0.11
CA GLY A 518 -3.02 26.62 -0.32
C GLY A 518 -4.43 26.34 0.23
N GLU A 519 -4.65 26.59 1.52
CA GLU A 519 -5.96 26.44 2.17
C GLU A 519 -7.03 27.31 1.48
N LEU A 520 -6.78 28.62 1.32
CA LEU A 520 -7.74 29.54 0.71
C LEU A 520 -8.05 29.18 -0.74
N THR A 521 -7.04 28.79 -1.52
CA THR A 521 -7.24 28.29 -2.89
C THR A 521 -8.12 27.05 -2.91
N CYS A 522 -7.88 26.09 -2.02
CA CYS A 522 -8.69 24.88 -1.91
C CYS A 522 -10.14 25.19 -1.50
N ARG A 523 -10.35 26.15 -0.59
CA ARG A 523 -11.69 26.62 -0.22
C ARG A 523 -12.43 27.21 -1.42
N GLY A 524 -11.78 28.06 -2.21
CA GLY A 524 -12.35 28.61 -3.44
C GLY A 524 -12.73 27.50 -4.43
N LEU A 525 -11.85 26.51 -4.63
CA LEU A 525 -12.12 25.37 -5.50
C LEU A 525 -13.32 24.54 -5.02
N VAL A 526 -13.42 24.29 -3.71
CA VAL A 526 -14.55 23.57 -3.11
C VAL A 526 -15.84 24.38 -3.19
N MET A 527 -15.79 25.71 -3.06
CA MET A 527 -16.97 26.56 -3.29
C MET A 527 -17.47 26.46 -4.74
N LEU A 528 -16.55 26.42 -5.71
CA LEU A 528 -16.90 26.34 -7.14
C LEU A 528 -17.38 24.94 -7.57
N ARG A 529 -16.86 23.87 -6.96
CA ARG A 529 -17.11 22.48 -7.42
C ARG A 529 -17.91 21.62 -6.45
N GLY A 530 -18.14 22.06 -5.21
CA GLY A 530 -18.82 21.28 -4.17
C GLY A 530 -18.18 19.91 -3.97
N SER A 531 -19.00 18.87 -3.89
CA SER A 531 -18.57 17.47 -3.75
C SER A 531 -17.78 16.93 -4.95
N LYS A 532 -17.77 17.63 -6.09
CA LYS A 532 -16.97 17.26 -7.27
C LYS A 532 -15.53 17.77 -7.19
N ALA A 533 -15.16 18.55 -6.18
CA ALA A 533 -13.77 18.93 -5.94
C ALA A 533 -12.94 17.67 -5.58
N PRO A 534 -11.64 17.60 -5.97
CA PRO A 534 -10.76 16.52 -5.51
C PRO A 534 -10.77 16.40 -3.98
N LYS A 535 -10.78 15.16 -3.45
CA LYS A 535 -10.73 14.89 -2.01
C LYS A 535 -9.55 15.58 -1.34
N VAL A 536 -8.39 15.65 -1.98
CA VAL A 536 -7.21 16.37 -1.45
C VAL A 536 -7.50 17.87 -1.28
N SER A 537 -8.24 18.49 -2.19
CA SER A 537 -8.66 19.88 -2.06
C SER A 537 -9.73 20.06 -0.99
N GLN A 538 -10.66 19.11 -0.85
CA GLN A 538 -11.61 19.11 0.26
C GLN A 538 -10.88 19.04 1.61
N PHE A 539 -9.92 18.12 1.75
CA PHE A 539 -9.07 18.00 2.93
C PHE A 539 -8.36 19.30 3.27
N PHE A 540 -7.68 19.92 2.29
CA PHE A 540 -7.00 21.21 2.51
C PHE A 540 -7.96 22.39 2.72
N ALA A 541 -9.22 22.31 2.30
CA ALA A 541 -10.24 23.31 2.63
C ALA A 541 -10.71 23.20 4.09
N GLU A 542 -10.59 22.02 4.70
CA GLU A 542 -10.92 21.73 6.12
C GLU A 542 -9.73 21.79 7.06
N TRP A 543 -8.58 22.26 6.58
CA TRP A 543 -7.28 22.06 7.23
C TRP A 543 -7.18 22.61 8.66
N SER A 544 -8.05 23.54 9.04
CA SER A 544 -8.15 24.14 10.38
C SER A 544 -9.03 23.36 11.38
N THR A 545 -9.46 22.16 11.04
CA THR A 545 -10.32 21.33 11.91
C THR A 545 -9.53 20.64 13.02
N THR A 546 -10.24 20.10 14.02
CA THR A 546 -9.68 19.34 15.15
C THR A 546 -9.27 17.92 14.73
N PRO A 547 -8.47 17.20 15.54
CA PRO A 547 -8.28 15.74 15.40
C PRO A 547 -9.59 14.98 15.17
N LEU A 548 -10.64 15.29 15.95
CA LEU A 548 -11.96 14.69 15.81
C LEU A 548 -12.58 15.02 14.44
N GLY A 549 -12.45 16.26 13.99
CA GLY A 549 -12.92 16.69 12.67
C GLY A 549 -12.22 15.96 11.52
N PHE A 550 -10.92 15.69 11.61
CA PHE A 550 -10.21 14.86 10.62
C PHE A 550 -10.66 13.40 10.68
N ALA A 551 -10.82 12.83 11.86
CA ALA A 551 -11.36 11.48 12.02
C ALA A 551 -12.76 11.35 11.39
N CYS A 552 -13.61 12.37 11.56
CA CYS A 552 -14.92 12.46 10.94
C CYS A 552 -14.84 12.55 9.40
N PHE A 553 -13.95 13.40 8.88
CA PHE A 553 -13.72 13.58 7.43
C PHE A 553 -13.27 12.29 6.74
N PHE A 554 -12.35 11.54 7.35
CA PHE A 554 -11.86 10.27 6.82
C PHE A 554 -12.77 9.07 7.13
N GLY A 555 -13.83 9.27 7.92
CA GLY A 555 -14.74 8.21 8.33
C GLY A 555 -14.09 7.18 9.27
N ALA A 556 -13.10 7.59 10.05
CA ALA A 556 -12.33 6.76 10.97
C ALA A 556 -13.12 6.50 12.27
N GLU A 557 -14.12 5.62 12.19
CA GLU A 557 -15.07 5.29 13.27
C GLU A 557 -14.39 5.01 14.62
N GLU A 558 -13.45 4.06 14.66
CA GLU A 558 -12.69 3.71 15.87
C GLU A 558 -11.85 4.89 16.41
N LEU A 559 -11.30 5.76 15.55
CA LEU A 559 -10.58 6.97 16.00
C LEU A 559 -11.55 8.01 16.59
N VAL A 560 -12.75 8.14 16.02
CA VAL A 560 -13.80 9.01 16.53
C VAL A 560 -14.18 8.58 17.94
N GLU A 561 -14.41 7.29 18.18
CA GLU A 561 -14.70 6.76 19.52
C GLU A 561 -13.57 7.06 20.52
N LEU A 562 -12.31 6.74 20.17
CA LEU A 562 -11.15 7.02 21.03
C LEU A 562 -11.01 8.50 21.39
N LEU A 563 -11.21 9.40 20.43
CA LEU A 563 -11.12 10.84 20.66
C LEU A 563 -12.27 11.36 21.54
N LEU A 564 -13.49 10.86 21.37
CA LEU A 564 -14.64 11.22 22.20
C LEU A 564 -14.49 10.71 23.64
N GLU A 565 -14.00 9.49 23.83
CA GLU A 565 -13.64 8.95 25.15
C GLU A 565 -12.60 9.83 25.84
N ALA A 566 -11.63 10.33 25.08
CA ALA A 566 -10.63 11.30 25.51
C ALA A 566 -11.13 12.75 25.60
N LYS A 567 -12.45 12.99 25.57
CA LYS A 567 -13.11 14.30 25.74
C LYS A 567 -12.78 15.31 24.65
N ALA A 568 -12.62 14.86 23.41
CA ALA A 568 -12.63 15.75 22.25
C ALA A 568 -13.96 16.50 22.15
N ASP A 569 -13.88 17.81 21.92
CA ASP A 569 -15.04 18.69 21.79
C ASP A 569 -15.64 18.56 20.38
N CYS A 570 -16.86 18.03 20.32
CA CYS A 570 -17.60 17.80 19.08
C CYS A 570 -18.28 19.05 18.50
N GLU A 571 -18.25 20.18 19.22
CA GLU A 571 -18.84 21.46 18.83
C GLU A 571 -17.79 22.48 18.35
N LEU A 572 -16.48 22.18 18.51
CA LEU A 572 -15.42 23.06 18.01
C LEU A 572 -15.50 23.26 16.50
N ARG A 573 -15.67 24.52 16.10
CA ARG A 573 -15.82 24.90 14.69
C ARG A 573 -14.46 25.15 14.05
N ASN A 574 -14.26 24.63 12.85
CA ASN A 574 -13.11 25.00 12.03
C ASN A 574 -13.26 26.42 11.46
N ALA A 575 -12.25 26.95 10.76
CA ALA A 575 -12.29 28.30 10.20
C ALA A 575 -13.24 28.47 8.98
N ARG A 576 -14.07 27.47 8.67
CA ARG A 576 -15.25 27.57 7.79
C ARG A 576 -16.56 27.52 8.58
N GLY A 577 -16.50 27.57 9.91
CA GLY A 577 -17.65 27.53 10.80
C GLY A 577 -18.27 26.14 10.98
N ARG A 578 -17.62 25.06 10.51
CA ARG A 578 -18.17 23.70 10.59
C ARG A 578 -17.68 22.92 11.80
N THR A 579 -18.60 22.18 12.42
CA THR A 579 -18.30 21.22 13.49
C THR A 579 -17.83 19.87 12.90
N PRO A 580 -17.15 19.02 13.69
CA PRO A 580 -16.81 17.65 13.28
C PRO A 580 -17.97 16.85 12.68
N LEU A 581 -19.18 16.95 13.25
CA LEU A 581 -20.38 16.30 12.72
C LEU A 581 -20.69 16.71 11.28
N GLN A 582 -20.44 17.96 10.91
CA GLN A 582 -20.70 18.48 9.57
C GLN A 582 -19.61 18.09 8.54
N LEU A 583 -18.55 17.40 8.98
CA LEU A 583 -17.45 16.97 8.10
C LEU A 583 -17.56 15.50 7.69
N THR A 584 -18.40 14.70 8.35
CA THR A 584 -18.53 13.28 8.00
C THR A 584 -19.59 13.04 6.92
N GLN A 585 -19.32 12.03 6.09
CA GLN A 585 -20.29 11.43 5.16
C GLN A 585 -20.60 9.98 5.53
N SER A 586 -19.99 9.47 6.60
CA SER A 586 -20.13 8.07 7.03
C SER A 586 -21.32 7.93 7.96
N ALA A 587 -22.30 7.12 7.59
CA ALA A 587 -23.46 6.81 8.43
C ALA A 587 -23.03 6.19 9.78
N ALA A 588 -21.99 5.35 9.78
CA ALA A 588 -21.45 4.76 11.01
C ALA A 588 -20.89 5.84 11.96
N VAL A 589 -20.12 6.80 11.43
CA VAL A 589 -19.57 7.90 12.24
C VAL A 589 -20.66 8.86 12.71
N LEU A 590 -21.67 9.15 11.88
CA LEU A 590 -22.84 9.93 12.29
C LEU A 590 -23.54 9.27 13.50
N ASN A 591 -23.73 7.94 13.46
CA ASN A 591 -24.32 7.20 14.56
C ASN A 591 -23.47 7.27 15.84
N VAL A 592 -22.13 7.17 15.74
CA VAL A 592 -21.22 7.35 16.89
C VAL A 592 -21.42 8.74 17.51
N LEU A 593 -21.36 9.81 16.69
CA LEU A 593 -21.46 11.18 17.18
C LEU A 593 -22.82 11.47 17.84
N HIS A 594 -23.92 11.01 17.25
CA HIS A 594 -25.26 11.19 17.83
C HIS A 594 -25.42 10.47 19.18
N ARG A 595 -24.87 9.27 19.34
CA ARG A 595 -24.86 8.56 20.64
C ARG A 595 -24.14 9.34 21.73
N HIS A 596 -23.05 10.03 21.39
CA HIS A 596 -22.31 10.83 22.37
C HIS A 596 -22.98 12.19 22.66
N GLN A 597 -23.56 12.87 21.66
CA GLN A 597 -24.27 14.15 21.88
C GLN A 597 -25.47 14.02 22.83
N THR A 598 -26.23 12.92 22.76
CA THR A 598 -27.35 12.67 23.69
C THR A 598 -26.89 12.38 25.12
N THR A 599 -25.66 11.88 25.31
CA THR A 599 -25.11 11.55 26.62
C THR A 599 -24.63 12.80 27.39
N PHE A 600 -24.28 13.90 26.70
CA PHE A 600 -23.86 15.17 27.33
C PHE A 600 -25.00 16.20 27.49
N SER A 601 -26.21 15.88 27.04
CA SER A 601 -27.39 16.76 27.10
C SER A 601 -28.33 16.47 28.28
N ILE A 602 -27.91 15.60 29.20
CA ILE A 602 -28.57 15.25 30.48
C ILE A 602 -27.58 15.59 31.59
#